data_AF-A0A962JJ92-F1
#
_entry.id   AF-A0A962JJ92-F1
#
_cell.length_a   1.000
_cell.length_b   1.000
_cell.length_c   1.000
_cell.angle_alpha   90.00
_cell.angle_beta   90.00
_cell.angle_gamma   90.00
#
_symmetry.space_group_name_H-M   'P 1'
#
loop_
_entity.id
_entity.type
_entity.pdbx_description
1 polymer ?
#
loop_
_entity_poly.entity_id
_entity_poly.type
_entity_poly.pdbx_seq_one_letter_code
_entity_poly.pdbx_strand_id
1 'polypeptide(L)' 'QGLFILLLALIGYLQHFGFIWAITLGICGGLFIWQYGHCNDRQAQHCTESFLHNHKVGMVIFLGLVLSLLFKI' A
#
# COMPACT_ATOMS: atom_id res chain seq x y z
N GLN A 1 -8.16 1.82 -5.41
CA GLN A 1 -7.56 1.83 -4.05
C GLN A 1 -6.91 3.19 -3.70
N GLY A 2 -7.24 4.28 -4.41
CA GLY A 2 -6.63 5.59 -4.20
C GLY A 2 -7.05 6.27 -2.89
N LEU A 3 -8.35 6.25 -2.55
CA LEU A 3 -8.82 6.81 -1.27
C LEU A 3 -8.14 6.17 -0.06
N PHE A 4 -7.91 4.85 -0.12
CA PHE A 4 -7.19 4.12 0.91
C PHE A 4 -5.76 4.66 1.12
N ILE A 5 -5.01 4.88 0.03
CA ILE A 5 -3.67 5.50 0.11
C ILE A 5 -3.74 6.93 0.64
N LEU A 6 -4.72 7.73 0.19
CA LEU A 6 -4.89 9.12 0.65
C LEU A 6 -5.15 9.19 2.16
N LEU A 7 -5.99 8.31 2.69
CA LEU A 7 -6.27 8.25 4.13
C LEU A 7 -5.02 7.81 4.92
N LEU A 8 -4.25 6.84 4.41
CA LEU A 8 -2.99 6.45 5.04
C LEU A 8 -1.93 7.55 4.97
N ALA A 9 -1.88 8.32 3.88
CA ALA A 9 -1.01 9.49 3.76
C ALA A 9 -1.38 10.55 4.80
N LEU A 10 -2.68 10.83 4.98
CA LEU A 10 -3.17 11.74 6.01
C LEU A 10 -2.79 11.26 7.40
N ILE A 11 -2.94 9.97 7.71
CA ILE A 11 -2.53 9.40 9.00
C ILE A 11 -1.03 9.61 9.21
N GLY A 12 -0.19 9.26 8.24
CA GLY A 12 1.27 9.43 8.37
C GLY A 12 1.71 10.89 8.49
N TYR A 13 0.99 11.81 7.84
CA TYR A 13 1.19 13.25 8.00
C TYR A 13 0.87 13.70 9.43
N LEU A 14 -0.29 13.31 9.96
CA LEU A 14 -0.71 13.63 11.33
C LEU A 14 0.21 13.02 12.40
N GLN A 15 0.83 11.87 12.11
CA GLN A 15 1.75 11.19 13.02
C GLN A 15 3.22 11.58 12.84
N HIS A 16 3.54 12.42 11.85
CA HIS A 16 4.91 12.81 11.49
C HIS A 16 5.84 11.61 11.22
N PHE A 17 5.38 10.63 10.43
CA PHE A 17 6.17 9.43 10.10
C PHE A 17 7.26 9.63 9.03
N GLY A 18 7.31 10.80 8.40
CA GLY A 18 8.42 11.18 7.53
C GLY A 18 8.59 10.29 6.29
N PHE A 19 9.85 10.13 5.87
CA PHE A 19 10.20 9.57 4.57
C PHE A 19 9.95 8.05 4.46
N ILE A 20 10.10 7.30 5.55
CA ILE A 20 9.84 5.86 5.59
C ILE A 20 8.39 5.57 5.19
N TRP A 21 7.45 6.36 5.73
CA TRP A 21 6.05 6.21 5.39
C TRP A 21 5.74 6.60 3.94
N ALA A 22 6.38 7.67 3.43
CA ALA A 22 6.24 8.05 2.03
C ALA A 22 6.69 6.94 1.07
N ILE A 23 7.83 6.30 1.34
CA ILE A 23 8.30 5.14 0.56
C ILE A 23 7.30 3.98 0.67
N THR A 24 6.83 3.67 1.87
CA THR A 24 5.85 2.60 2.12
C THR A 24 4.61 2.77 1.25
N LEU A 25 4.05 3.98 1.20
CA LEU A 25 2.88 4.30 0.37
C LEU A 25 3.21 4.26 -1.13
N GLY A 26 4.42 4.66 -1.53
CA GLY A 26 4.91 4.51 -2.90
C GLY A 26 4.95 3.06 -3.37
N ILE A 27 5.46 2.15 -2.53
CA ILE A 27 5.46 0.71 -2.81
C ILE A 27 4.02 0.19 -2.94
N CYS A 28 3.12 0.56 -2.03
CA CYS A 28 1.71 0.17 -2.09
C CYS A 28 1.04 0.68 -3.39
N GLY A 29 1.33 1.92 -3.79
CA GLY A 29 0.87 2.49 -5.06
C GLY A 29 1.33 1.66 -6.26
N GLY A 30 2.60 1.27 -6.29
CA GLY A 30 3.15 0.37 -7.33
C GLY A 30 2.44 -0.99 -7.37
N LEU A 31 2.19 -1.59 -6.21
CA LEU A 31 1.44 -2.86 -6.13
C LEU A 31 0.01 -2.71 -6.67
N PHE A 32 -0.65 -1.58 -6.42
CA PHE A 32 -2.00 -1.31 -6.94
C PHE A 32 -2.03 -1.05 -8.44
N ILE A 33 -1.00 -0.40 -9.00
CA ILE A 33 -0.86 -0.25 -10.45
C ILE A 33 -0.74 -1.62 -11.11
N TRP A 34 0.10 -2.51 -10.55
CA TRP A 34 0.22 -3.88 -11.05
C TRP A 34 -1.12 -4.63 -10.97
N GLN A 35 -1.82 -4.58 -9.83
CA GLN A 35 -3.12 -5.24 -9.67
C GLN A 35 -4.17 -4.73 -10.65
N TYR A 36 -4.19 -3.42 -10.90
CA TYR A 36 -5.11 -2.80 -11.86
C TYR A 36 -4.86 -3.33 -13.27
N GLY A 37 -3.60 -3.43 -13.69
CA GLY A 37 -3.23 -4.04 -14.98
C GLY A 37 -3.61 -5.52 -15.04
N HIS A 38 -3.32 -6.28 -13.97
CA HIS A 38 -3.57 -7.72 -13.90
C HIS A 38 -5.07 -8.07 -13.98
N CYS A 39 -5.94 -7.33 -13.30
CA CYS A 39 -7.39 -7.60 -13.31
C CYS A 39 -8.19 -6.80 -14.35
N ASN A 40 -7.52 -6.14 -15.30
CA ASN A 40 -8.18 -5.27 -16.28
C ASN A 40 -9.02 -6.06 -17.28
N ASP A 41 -8.62 -7.28 -17.62
CA ASP A 41 -9.33 -8.17 -18.55
C ASP A 41 -10.62 -8.78 -17.98
N ARG A 42 -10.88 -8.56 -16.69
CA ARG A 42 -12.05 -9.07 -15.95
C ARG A 42 -12.18 -10.59 -15.93
N GLN A 43 -11.11 -11.33 -16.18
CA GLN A 43 -11.07 -12.78 -15.97
C GLN A 43 -11.17 -13.07 -14.47
N ALA A 44 -12.06 -13.99 -14.09
CA ALA A 44 -12.32 -14.32 -12.68
C ALA A 44 -11.04 -14.74 -11.93
N GLN A 45 -10.17 -15.50 -12.61
CA GLN A 45 -8.89 -15.92 -12.07
C GLN A 45 -8.00 -14.70 -11.71
N HIS A 46 -7.76 -13.79 -12.67
CA HIS A 46 -6.91 -12.63 -12.43
C HIS A 46 -7.48 -11.68 -11.36
N CYS A 47 -8.80 -11.52 -11.32
CA CYS A 47 -9.46 -10.78 -10.24
C CYS A 47 -9.20 -11.39 -8.86
N THR A 48 -9.28 -12.73 -8.76
CA THR A 48 -9.04 -13.46 -7.50
C THR A 48 -7.57 -13.40 -7.08
N GLU A 49 -6.65 -13.53 -8.04
CA GLU A 49 -5.22 -13.35 -7.81
C GLU A 49 -4.89 -11.93 -7.33
N SER A 50 -5.43 -10.90 -7.99
CA SER A 50 -5.29 -9.50 -7.53
C SER A 50 -5.90 -9.28 -6.15
N PHE A 51 -7.02 -9.94 -5.82
CA PHE A 51 -7.63 -9.88 -4.50
C PHE A 51 -6.72 -10.50 -3.42
N LEU A 52 -6.21 -11.72 -3.65
CA LEU A 52 -5.29 -12.40 -2.73
C LEU A 52 -3.97 -11.63 -2.58
N HIS A 53 -3.50 -10.99 -3.65
CA HIS A 53 -2.30 -10.17 -3.64
C HIS A 53 -2.37 -8.99 -2.67
N ASN A 54 -3.55 -8.57 -2.21
CA ASN A 54 -3.70 -7.55 -1.17
C ASN A 54 -3.02 -7.94 0.16
N HIS A 55 -2.75 -9.22 0.42
CA HIS A 55 -1.97 -9.64 1.59
C HIS A 55 -0.56 -9.00 1.64
N LYS A 56 0.08 -8.77 0.47
CA LYS A 56 1.40 -8.14 0.36
C LYS A 56 1.32 -6.66 0.67
N VAL A 57 0.23 -6.01 0.27
CA VAL A 57 -0.05 -4.60 0.61
C VAL A 57 -0.18 -4.46 2.11
N GLY A 58 -0.96 -5.34 2.75
CA GLY A 58 -1.07 -5.38 4.22
C GLY A 58 0.29 -5.58 4.91
N MET A 59 1.11 -6.50 4.41
CA MET A 59 2.47 -6.73 4.93
C MET A 59 3.38 -5.51 4.77
N VAL A 60 3.37 -4.84 3.62
CA VAL A 60 4.16 -3.62 3.37
C VAL A 60 3.74 -2.50 4.32
N ILE A 61 2.43 -2.28 4.50
CA ILE A 61 1.91 -1.27 5.43
C ILE A 61 2.33 -1.60 6.87
N PHE A 62 2.20 -2.86 7.29
CA PHE A 62 2.60 -3.29 8.63
C PHE A 62 4.08 -3.02 8.90
N LEU A 63 4.97 -3.46 7.99
CA LEU A 63 6.41 -3.24 8.12
C LEU A 63 6.76 -1.75 8.09
N GLY A 64 6.16 -0.99 7.16
CA GLY A 64 6.37 0.46 7.08
C GLY A 64 5.92 1.20 8.32
N LEU A 65 4.82 0.77 8.95
CA LEU A 65 4.32 1.33 10.21
C LEU A 65 5.31 1.03 11.35
N VAL A 66 5.72 -0.24 11.51
CA VAL A 66 6.72 -0.64 12.52
C VAL A 66 8.01 0.16 12.36
N LEU A 67 8.53 0.27 11.13
CA LEU A 67 9.73 1.04 10.85
C LEU A 67 9.55 2.54 11.13
N SER A 68 8.41 3.13 10.77
CA SER A 68 8.13 4.55 11.03
C SER A 68 8.00 4.86 12.53
N LEU A 69 7.49 3.90 13.31
CA LEU A 69 7.40 4.02 14.78
C LEU A 69 8.77 3.87 15.46
N LEU A 70 9.62 2.99 14.95
CA LEU A 70 10.97 2.75 15.50
C LEU A 70 11.96 3.85 15.08
N PHE A 71 11.89 4.28 13.83
CA PHE A 71 12.78 5.24 13.21
C PHE A 71 11.98 6.48 12.84
N LYS A 72 11.70 7.31 13.84
CA LYS A 72 11.05 8.61 13.65
C LYS A 72 12.06 9.59 13.03
N ILE A 73 12.27 9.46 11.72
CA ILE A 73 13.17 10.28 10.88
C ILE A 73 12.39 11.42 10.25
#